data_AF-A0A3M1LPK6-F1
#
_entry.id   AF-A0A3M1LPK6-F1
#
_cell.length_a   1.000
_cell.length_b   1.000
_cell.length_c   1.000
_cell.angle_alpha   90.00
_cell.angle_beta   90.00
_cell.angle_gamma   90.00
#
_symmetry.space_group_name_H-M   'P 1'
#
loop_
_entity.id
_entity.type
_entity.pdbx_description
1 polymer ?
#
loop_
_entity_poly.entity_id
_entity_poly.type
_entity_poly.pdbx_seq_one_letter_code
_entity_poly.pdbx_strand_id
1 'polypeptide(L)'
;MHVRLAVVTGVLIVIGCGGRNESAQPATKAELRVSDRGVGPITEVTLGPLDEALAKKGKIIFEQKCNACHKIDERYVGPAIKGVTTRRKPEWIMNMIVNPTEMLEKDPIAKDLLATYLTPMTFQNVTKDQARAILEYFRQVDGAPTEHVSQSKTVAQ
;
A
#
# COMPACT_ATOMS: atom_id res chain seq x y z
N MET A 1 -17.18 -26.23 -70.27
CA MET A 1 -18.60 -26.17 -70.70
C MET A 1 -19.43 -25.64 -69.55
N HIS A 2 -20.09 -24.49 -69.77
CA HIS A 2 -21.35 -23.99 -69.18
C HIS A 2 -21.54 -24.12 -67.65
N VAL A 3 -21.39 -23.06 -66.84
CA VAL A 3 -22.36 -21.96 -66.60
C VAL A 3 -23.76 -22.44 -66.23
N ARG A 4 -24.22 -22.18 -64.99
CA ARG A 4 -25.45 -21.47 -64.52
C ARG A 4 -25.31 -21.29 -62.98
N LEU A 5 -25.28 -20.11 -62.34
CA LEU A 5 -26.28 -19.02 -62.21
C LEU A 5 -27.62 -19.56 -61.66
N ALA A 6 -28.27 -19.12 -60.58
CA ALA A 6 -28.22 -17.93 -59.72
C ALA A 6 -28.83 -18.29 -58.33
N VAL A 7 -28.37 -17.70 -57.21
CA VAL A 7 -29.00 -16.60 -56.42
C VAL A 7 -30.36 -17.02 -55.81
N VAL A 8 -30.59 -16.94 -54.49
CA VAL A 8 -31.18 -15.76 -53.82
C VAL A 8 -31.19 -15.93 -52.28
N THR A 9 -30.56 -14.96 -51.62
CA THR A 9 -30.76 -14.36 -50.27
C THR A 9 -30.86 -15.18 -48.98
N GLY A 10 -29.99 -14.80 -48.04
CA GLY A 10 -30.22 -14.81 -46.60
C GLY A 10 -29.19 -13.93 -45.90
N VAL A 11 -29.47 -12.62 -45.80
CA VAL A 11 -28.64 -11.63 -45.11
C VAL A 11 -28.73 -11.83 -43.60
N LEU A 12 -27.59 -12.08 -42.94
CA LEU A 12 -27.37 -11.87 -41.51
C LEU A 12 -26.01 -11.20 -41.34
N ILE A 13 -26.00 -9.87 -41.45
CA ILE A 13 -24.85 -9.02 -41.15
C ILE A 13 -24.75 -8.94 -39.62
N VAL A 14 -23.81 -9.69 -39.06
CA VAL A 14 -23.40 -9.52 -37.65
C VAL A 14 -22.26 -8.52 -37.65
N ILE A 15 -22.56 -7.27 -37.27
CA ILE A 15 -21.57 -6.22 -37.04
C ILE A 15 -20.77 -6.61 -35.80
N GLY A 16 -19.62 -7.25 -36.00
CA GLY A 16 -18.64 -7.54 -34.96
C GLY A 16 -17.73 -6.33 -34.73
N CYS A 17 -18.12 -5.43 -33.83
CA CYS A 17 -17.20 -4.45 -33.23
C CYS A 17 -16.47 -5.11 -32.05
N GLY A 18 -15.31 -5.72 -32.32
CA GLY A 18 -14.42 -6.30 -31.31
C GLY A 18 -13.36 -5.31 -30.81
N GLY A 19 -13.79 -4.16 -30.28
CA GLY A 19 -12.93 -3.24 -29.54
C GLY A 19 -12.97 -3.61 -28.05
N ARG A 20 -12.11 -4.53 -27.61
CA ARG A 20 -11.95 -4.83 -26.18
C ARG A 20 -11.01 -3.79 -25.58
N ASN A 21 -11.58 -2.63 -25.30
CA ASN A 21 -10.96 -1.65 -24.41
C ASN A 21 -11.11 -2.19 -22.98
N GLU A 22 -9.96 -2.43 -22.35
CA GLU A 22 -9.81 -2.78 -20.95
C GLU A 22 -10.43 -1.66 -20.10
N SER A 23 -11.68 -1.85 -19.67
CA SER A 23 -12.38 -0.91 -18.80
C SER A 23 -11.77 -0.99 -17.39
N ALA A 24 -10.88 -0.04 -17.09
CA ALA A 24 -10.55 0.31 -15.71
C ALA A 24 -11.84 0.75 -14.99
N GLN A 25 -12.36 -0.13 -14.13
CA GLN A 25 -13.55 0.11 -13.34
C GLN A 25 -13.21 1.06 -12.17
N PRO A 26 -14.04 2.06 -11.85
CA PRO A 26 -13.77 2.97 -10.73
C PRO A 26 -13.90 2.20 -9.40
N ALA A 27 -12.82 2.19 -8.61
CA ALA A 27 -12.79 1.52 -7.31
C ALA A 27 -13.87 2.08 -6.36
N THR A 28 -14.58 1.20 -5.66
CA THR A 28 -15.57 1.57 -4.65
C THR A 28 -14.90 2.20 -3.43
N LYS A 29 -15.64 2.99 -2.64
CA LYS A 29 -15.13 3.59 -1.39
C LYS A 29 -14.62 2.55 -0.39
N ALA A 30 -15.15 1.33 -0.42
CA ALA A 30 -14.66 0.22 0.40
C ALA A 30 -13.30 -0.27 -0.10
N GLU A 31 -13.11 -0.45 -1.41
CA GLU A 31 -11.82 -0.82 -2.01
C GLU A 31 -10.76 0.27 -1.77
N LEU A 32 -11.13 1.55 -1.85
CA LEU A 32 -10.23 2.66 -1.52
C LEU A 32 -9.79 2.61 -0.04
N ARG A 33 -10.70 2.27 0.88
CA ARG A 33 -10.42 2.11 2.33
C ARG A 33 -9.64 0.85 2.70
N VAL A 34 -9.55 -0.13 1.80
CA VAL A 34 -8.66 -1.28 1.94
C VAL A 34 -7.29 -0.91 1.38
N SER A 35 -7.24 -0.20 0.24
CA SER A 35 -5.98 0.24 -0.37
C SER A 35 -5.17 1.20 0.52
N ASP A 36 -5.82 2.03 1.34
CA ASP A 36 -5.13 3.02 2.17
C ASP A 36 -4.61 2.46 3.51
N ARG A 37 -5.22 1.36 4.00
CA ARG A 37 -4.85 0.63 5.22
C ARG A 37 -4.05 -0.63 4.94
N GLY A 38 -3.93 -1.01 3.68
CA GLY A 38 -3.26 -2.22 3.24
C GLY A 38 -4.08 -3.48 3.47
N VAL A 39 -3.44 -4.61 3.24
CA VAL A 39 -4.02 -5.95 3.35
C VAL A 39 -3.47 -6.64 4.59
N GLY A 40 -4.34 -6.89 5.58
CA GLY A 40 -3.92 -7.65 6.75
C GLY A 40 -4.85 -7.52 7.96
N PRO A 41 -4.40 -8.06 9.12
CA PRO A 41 -5.21 -8.21 10.31
C PRO A 41 -5.34 -6.94 11.16
N ILE A 42 -4.75 -5.81 10.74
CA ILE A 42 -4.88 -4.51 11.40
C ILE A 42 -5.85 -3.65 10.58
N THR A 43 -7.06 -3.48 11.10
CA THR A 43 -8.14 -2.76 10.42
C THR A 43 -8.40 -1.36 10.97
N GLU A 44 -7.92 -1.10 12.18
CA GLU A 44 -8.07 0.15 12.91
C GLU A 44 -6.93 0.32 13.91
N VAL A 45 -6.41 1.55 14.02
CA VAL A 45 -5.45 1.95 15.06
C VAL A 45 -5.85 3.31 15.63
N THR A 46 -6.17 3.32 16.92
CA THR A 46 -6.41 4.58 17.65
C THR A 46 -5.08 5.16 18.14
N LEU A 47 -4.84 6.43 17.81
CA LEU A 47 -3.65 7.16 18.24
C LEU A 47 -4.02 8.24 19.25
N GLY A 48 -3.34 8.23 20.40
CA GLY A 48 -3.40 9.30 21.38
C GLY A 48 -2.20 10.25 21.26
N PRO A 49 -1.93 11.04 22.31
CA PRO A 49 -0.66 11.74 22.47
C PRO A 49 0.53 10.79 22.29
N LEU A 50 1.68 11.34 21.92
CA LEU A 50 2.89 10.55 21.76
C LEU A 50 3.28 9.89 23.10
N ASP A 51 3.43 8.57 23.10
CA ASP A 51 3.91 7.79 24.24
C ASP A 51 5.43 7.54 24.09
N GLU A 52 6.21 8.33 24.82
CA GLU A 52 7.68 8.27 24.80
C GLU A 52 8.23 6.90 25.25
N ALA A 53 7.58 6.24 26.21
CA ALA A 53 8.02 4.94 26.70
C ALA A 53 7.78 3.85 25.65
N LEU A 54 6.62 3.90 24.98
CA LEU A 54 6.29 3.01 23.89
C LEU A 54 7.18 3.27 22.66
N ALA A 55 7.47 4.53 22.34
CA ALA A 55 8.43 4.90 21.29
C ALA A 55 9.83 4.36 21.59
N LYS A 56 10.31 4.48 22.83
CA LYS A 56 11.61 3.90 23.24
C LYS A 56 11.63 2.38 23.06
N LYS A 57 10.55 1.69 23.43
CA LYS A 57 10.41 0.24 23.18
C LYS A 57 10.45 -0.07 21.67
N GLY A 58 9.74 0.73 20.87
CA GLY A 58 9.75 0.64 19.41
C GLY A 58 11.13 0.77 18.79
N LYS A 59 11.91 1.76 19.26
CA LYS A 59 13.29 1.99 18.80
C LYS A 59 14.18 0.77 19.01
N ILE A 60 14.11 0.15 20.19
CA ILE A 60 14.90 -1.06 20.50
C ILE A 60 14.53 -2.19 19.53
N ILE A 61 13.24 -2.41 19.28
CA ILE A 61 12.80 -3.47 18.37
C ILE A 61 13.24 -3.15 16.93
N PHE A 62 13.12 -1.89 16.48
CA PHE A 62 13.58 -1.45 15.17
C PHE A 62 15.08 -1.71 14.99
N GLU A 63 15.90 -1.40 15.99
CA GLU A 63 17.34 -1.66 15.98
C GLU A 63 17.71 -3.14 15.95
N GLN A 64 16.85 -4.00 16.51
CA GLN A 64 17.10 -5.45 16.52
C GLN A 64 16.62 -6.14 15.24
N LYS A 65 15.55 -5.63 14.62
CA LYS A 65 14.79 -6.37 13.59
C LYS A 65 14.68 -5.66 12.24
N CYS A 66 14.97 -4.37 12.16
CA CYS A 66 14.64 -3.56 10.97
C CYS A 66 15.84 -2.77 10.41
N ASN A 67 16.77 -2.34 11.27
CA ASN A 67 17.88 -1.45 10.89
C ASN A 67 18.91 -2.06 9.92
N ALA A 68 18.90 -3.40 9.78
CA ALA A 68 19.69 -4.12 8.80
C ALA A 68 19.27 -3.78 7.36
N CYS A 69 18.00 -3.39 7.16
CA CYS A 69 17.45 -3.06 5.85
C CYS A 69 17.01 -1.60 5.74
N HIS A 70 16.55 -0.98 6.83
CA HIS A 70 16.01 0.37 6.83
C HIS A 70 16.90 1.35 7.58
N LYS A 71 17.14 2.53 6.98
CA LYS A 71 17.72 3.68 7.65
C LYS A 71 16.64 4.72 7.94
N ILE A 72 16.93 5.61 8.88
CA ILE A 72 15.97 6.64 9.27
C ILE A 72 15.81 7.67 8.15
N ASP A 73 16.90 8.27 7.70
CA ASP A 73 16.85 9.43 6.78
C ASP A 73 17.19 9.11 5.32
N GLU A 74 17.65 7.91 5.01
CA GLU A 74 18.14 7.56 3.67
C GLU A 74 17.63 6.21 3.15
N ARG A 75 17.68 6.07 1.83
CA ARG A 75 17.46 4.80 1.16
C ARG A 75 18.63 3.86 1.45
N TYR A 76 18.32 2.59 1.71
CA TYR A 76 19.31 1.53 1.81
C TYR A 76 18.83 0.29 1.05
N VAL A 77 18.71 -0.87 1.70
CA VAL A 77 18.02 -2.05 1.15
C VAL A 77 16.52 -1.77 1.02
N GLY A 78 15.94 -1.14 2.04
CA GLY A 78 14.56 -0.65 2.05
C GLY A 78 14.46 0.88 1.99
N PRO A 79 13.22 1.41 1.93
CA PRO A 79 12.97 2.85 2.02
C PRO A 79 13.39 3.46 3.35
N ALA A 80 13.66 4.77 3.31
CA ALA A 80 13.86 5.59 4.51
C ALA A 80 12.59 5.60 5.38
N ILE A 81 12.76 5.52 6.70
CA ILE A 81 11.65 5.51 7.65
C ILE A 81 11.06 6.90 7.87
N LYS A 82 11.90 7.94 7.91
CA LYS A 82 11.42 9.30 8.20
C LYS A 82 10.34 9.74 7.21
N GLY A 83 9.30 10.35 7.76
CA GLY A 83 8.06 10.74 7.10
C GLY A 83 7.13 9.57 6.77
N VAL A 84 7.38 8.34 7.20
CA VAL A 84 6.50 7.21 6.86
C VAL A 84 5.09 7.41 7.43
N THR A 85 4.97 8.02 8.60
CA THR A 85 3.67 8.27 9.25
C THR A 85 2.89 9.41 8.61
N THR A 86 3.54 10.23 7.77
CA THR A 86 2.87 11.23 6.93
C THR A 86 2.47 10.66 5.57
N ARG A 87 3.23 9.67 5.07
CA ARG A 87 2.96 9.02 3.78
C ARG A 87 1.94 7.89 3.85
N ARG A 88 1.79 7.23 5.01
CA ARG A 88 1.02 5.99 5.16
C ARG A 88 0.18 6.01 6.43
N LYS A 89 -0.96 5.31 6.37
CA LYS A 89 -1.81 5.14 7.54
C LYS A 89 -1.14 4.23 8.59
N PRO A 90 -1.43 4.42 9.88
CA PRO A 90 -0.99 3.54 10.95
C PRO A 90 -1.24 2.05 10.68
N GLU A 91 -2.43 1.72 10.17
CA GLU A 91 -2.83 0.36 9.83
C GLU A 91 -1.94 -0.22 8.73
N TRP A 92 -1.67 0.56 7.68
CA TRP A 92 -0.83 0.13 6.56
C TRP A 92 0.60 -0.16 7.03
N ILE A 93 1.16 0.72 7.87
CA ILE A 93 2.50 0.52 8.43
C ILE A 93 2.54 -0.76 9.27
N MET A 94 1.56 -0.96 10.15
CA MET A 94 1.53 -2.15 11.00
C MET A 94 1.28 -3.42 10.19
N ASN A 95 0.39 -3.40 9.18
CA ASN A 95 0.16 -4.53 8.26
C ASN A 95 1.42 -4.89 7.48
N MET A 96 2.17 -3.90 6.98
CA MET A 96 3.45 -4.16 6.31
C MET A 96 4.46 -4.84 7.25
N ILE A 97 4.48 -4.49 8.53
CA ILE A 97 5.39 -5.08 9.51
C ILE A 97 4.99 -6.53 9.87
N VAL A 98 3.70 -6.78 10.11
CA VAL A 98 3.22 -8.09 10.61
C VAL A 98 2.79 -9.07 9.52
N ASN A 99 2.56 -8.58 8.30
CA ASN A 99 2.05 -9.35 7.17
C ASN A 99 2.73 -8.98 5.83
N PRO A 100 4.07 -8.86 5.76
CA PRO A 100 4.73 -8.32 4.57
C PRO A 100 4.52 -9.18 3.32
N THR A 101 4.45 -10.51 3.43
CA THR A 101 4.27 -11.39 2.26
C THR A 101 2.96 -11.09 1.52
N GLU A 102 1.83 -11.12 2.22
CA GLU A 102 0.54 -10.84 1.59
C GLU A 102 0.42 -9.37 1.15
N MET A 103 1.00 -8.43 1.90
CA MET A 103 1.10 -7.04 1.47
C MET A 103 1.83 -6.93 0.13
N LEU A 104 3.01 -7.53 -0.01
CA LEU A 104 3.78 -7.54 -1.27
C LEU A 104 3.02 -8.23 -2.41
N GLU A 105 2.16 -9.21 -2.12
CA GLU A 105 1.37 -9.94 -3.12
C GLU A 105 0.08 -9.23 -3.55
N LYS A 106 -0.52 -8.39 -2.68
CA LYS A 106 -1.88 -7.88 -2.89
C LYS A 106 -2.01 -6.36 -2.80
N ASP A 107 -1.24 -5.70 -1.93
CA ASP A 107 -1.28 -4.25 -1.78
C ASP A 107 -0.52 -3.57 -2.93
N PRO A 108 -1.15 -2.67 -3.70
CA PRO A 108 -0.52 -2.05 -4.87
C PRO A 108 0.69 -1.19 -4.48
N ILE A 109 0.65 -0.52 -3.33
CA ILE A 109 1.76 0.33 -2.87
C ILE A 109 2.96 -0.54 -2.48
N ALA A 110 2.72 -1.64 -1.78
CA ALA A 110 3.77 -2.59 -1.39
C ALA A 110 4.41 -3.24 -2.63
N LYS A 111 3.62 -3.55 -3.67
CA LYS A 111 4.13 -4.02 -4.97
C LYS A 111 5.05 -3.01 -5.65
N ASP A 112 4.65 -1.75 -5.70
CA ASP A 112 5.47 -0.68 -6.29
C ASP A 112 6.78 -0.50 -5.53
N LEU A 113 6.73 -0.59 -4.20
CA LEU A 113 7.93 -0.61 -3.36
C LEU A 113 8.80 -1.83 -3.69
N LEU A 114 8.25 -3.02 -3.83
CA LEU A 114 9.03 -4.20 -4.21
C LEU A 114 9.69 -4.03 -5.60
N ALA A 115 8.97 -3.51 -6.58
CA ALA A 115 9.54 -3.20 -7.90
C ALA A 115 10.67 -2.17 -7.84
N THR A 116 10.63 -1.26 -6.85
CA THR A 116 11.63 -0.19 -6.66
C THR A 116 12.86 -0.63 -5.87
N TYR A 117 12.67 -1.50 -4.86
CA TYR A 117 13.72 -1.92 -3.93
C TYR A 117 14.26 -3.32 -4.23
N LEU A 118 13.57 -4.08 -5.07
CA LEU A 118 13.94 -5.40 -5.61
C LEU A 118 14.22 -6.48 -4.56
N THR A 119 14.01 -6.18 -3.28
CA THR A 119 14.24 -7.08 -2.16
C THR A 119 12.94 -7.21 -1.37
N PRO A 120 12.35 -8.42 -1.26
CA PRO A 120 11.13 -8.61 -0.50
C PRO A 120 11.42 -8.43 0.99
N MET A 121 10.60 -7.61 1.65
CA MET A 121 10.58 -7.56 3.12
C MET A 121 10.01 -8.88 3.64
N THR A 122 10.75 -9.57 4.51
CA THR A 122 10.30 -10.83 5.13
C THR A 122 9.75 -10.56 6.53
N PHE A 123 8.88 -11.46 7.00
CA PHE A 123 8.32 -11.34 8.35
C PHE A 123 9.39 -11.56 9.42
N GLN A 124 9.57 -10.59 10.32
CA GLN A 124 10.63 -10.59 11.33
C GLN A 124 10.18 -11.14 12.70
N ASN A 125 9.16 -11.98 12.74
CA ASN A 125 8.54 -12.50 13.98
C ASN A 125 8.12 -11.35 14.92
N VAL A 126 7.41 -10.36 14.38
CA VAL A 126 6.94 -9.18 15.12
C VAL A 126 5.47 -9.36 15.48
N THR A 127 5.15 -9.26 16.77
CA THR A 127 3.75 -9.31 17.23
C THR A 127 3.03 -7.99 16.95
N LYS A 128 1.69 -7.98 17.02
CA LYS A 128 0.90 -6.75 16.87
C LYS A 128 1.32 -5.65 17.85
N ASP A 129 1.58 -6.00 19.11
CA ASP A 129 2.03 -5.05 20.14
C ASP A 129 3.43 -4.49 19.87
N GLN A 130 4.33 -5.34 19.36
CA GLN A 130 5.66 -4.90 18.94
C GLN A 130 5.57 -3.97 17.72
N ALA A 131 4.72 -4.29 16.74
CA ALA A 131 4.45 -3.41 15.61
C ALA A 131 3.84 -2.06 16.04
N ARG A 132 2.95 -2.08 17.05
CA ARG A 132 2.41 -0.84 17.65
C ARG A 132 3.51 -0.01 18.30
N ALA A 133 4.46 -0.64 19.00
CA ALA A 133 5.61 0.06 19.57
C ALA A 133 6.51 0.67 18.49
N ILE A 134 6.82 -0.08 17.43
CA ILE A 134 7.60 0.40 16.28
C ILE A 134 6.91 1.59 15.60
N LEU A 135 5.58 1.52 15.40
CA LEU A 135 4.80 2.63 14.87
C LEU A 135 4.94 3.89 15.75
N GLU A 136 4.93 3.73 17.08
CA GLU A 136 5.12 4.88 17.99
C GLU A 136 6.51 5.50 17.85
N TYR A 137 7.53 4.68 17.65
CA TYR A 137 8.88 5.17 17.33
C TYR A 137 8.88 5.95 16.01
N PHE A 138 8.20 5.48 14.98
CA PHE A 138 8.10 6.22 13.71
C PHE A 138 7.36 7.55 13.88
N ARG A 139 6.31 7.59 14.72
CA ARG A 139 5.62 8.84 15.07
C ARG A 139 6.54 9.82 15.81
N GLN A 140 7.40 9.34 16.70
CA GLN A 140 8.41 10.15 17.38
C GLN A 140 9.43 10.71 16.39
N VAL A 141 9.96 9.87 15.47
CA VAL A 141 10.87 10.29 14.39
C VAL A 141 10.25 11.38 13.51
N ASP A 142 8.94 11.28 13.25
CA ASP A 142 8.22 12.19 12.36
C ASP A 142 7.63 13.41 13.09
N GLY A 143 7.74 13.49 14.43
CA GLY A 143 7.32 14.65 15.24
C GLY A 143 5.80 14.86 15.43
N ALA A 144 5.00 13.78 15.39
CA ALA A 144 3.52 13.64 15.56
C ALA A 144 2.69 14.91 15.96
N PRO A 145 1.48 15.18 15.37
CA PRO A 145 0.35 14.25 15.41
C PRO A 145 -0.40 14.02 14.08
N THR A 146 -0.97 12.82 13.94
CA THR A 146 -1.53 12.26 12.71
C THR A 146 -3.05 12.18 12.76
N GLU A 147 -3.71 13.33 12.60
CA GLU A 147 -5.01 13.42 11.93
C GLU A 147 -4.71 13.33 10.43
N HIS A 148 -5.43 12.49 9.68
CA HIS A 148 -5.22 12.37 8.24
C HIS A 148 -5.56 13.70 7.55
N VAL A 149 -4.55 14.55 7.33
CA VAL A 149 -4.66 15.73 6.47
C VAL A 149 -4.86 15.23 5.04
N SER A 150 -6.12 14.98 4.69
CA SER A 150 -6.59 14.94 3.32
C SER A 150 -6.11 16.23 2.67
N GLN A 151 -5.25 16.13 1.66
CA GLN A 151 -4.73 17.29 0.96
C GLN A 151 -5.87 18.14 0.39
N SER A 152 -6.19 19.24 1.07
CA SER A 152 -6.82 20.41 0.46
C SER A 152 -5.72 21.43 0.27
N LYS A 153 -5.24 21.54 -0.96
CA LYS A 153 -4.50 22.72 -1.40
C LYS A 153 -5.40 23.93 -1.17
N THR A 154 -5.03 24.82 -0.24
CA THR A 154 -5.36 26.24 -0.37
C THR A 154 -4.05 26.96 -0.65
N VAL A 155 -3.77 27.13 -1.94
CA VAL A 155 -2.95 28.25 -2.39
C VAL A 155 -3.84 29.48 -2.23
N ALA A 156 -3.46 30.40 -1.36
CA ALA A 156 -3.93 31.76 -1.37
C ALA A 156 -2.83 32.65 -0.77
N GLN A 157 -2.04 33.21 -1.68
CA GLN A 157 -1.61 34.61 -1.58
C GLN A 157 -2.84 35.50 -1.79
#